data_AF-A0A5E4GIW7-F1
#
_entry.id   AF-A0A5E4GIW7-F1
#
_cell.length_a   1.000
_cell.length_b   1.000
_cell.length_c   1.000
_cell.angle_alpha   90.00
_cell.angle_beta   90.00
_cell.angle_gamma   90.00
#
_symmetry.space_group_name_H-M   'P 1'
#
loop_
_entity.id
_entity.type
_entity.pdbx_description
1 polymer ?
#
loop_
_entity_poly.entity_id
_entity_poly.type
_entity_poly.pdbx_seq_one_letter_code
_entity_poly.pdbx_strand_id
1 'polypeptide(L)'
;MEAEVFGSPCSTHILHEDILQFGETSEISGICIVVYMRYLHEVLKTSNMLSMIGFVDPAVIGALGCGDISQRSRVLATRFSSAHPDKIFLIPYNSGSV
;
A
#
# COMPACT_ATOMS: atom_id res chain seq x y z
N MET A 1 1.92 -14.51 1.78
CA MET A 1 1.69 -13.26 2.53
C MET A 1 2.09 -12.03 1.70
N GLU A 2 3.38 -11.74 1.44
CA GLU A 2 3.78 -10.47 0.80
C GLU A 2 3.29 -10.30 -0.65
N ALA A 3 3.45 -11.33 -1.49
CA ALA A 3 2.94 -11.32 -2.86
C ALA A 3 1.39 -11.32 -2.92
N GLU A 4 0.70 -11.76 -1.86
CA GLU A 4 -0.76 -11.77 -1.82
C GLU A 4 -1.34 -10.37 -1.54
N VAL A 5 -0.62 -9.55 -0.78
CA VAL A 5 -1.00 -8.16 -0.51
C VAL A 5 -0.61 -7.26 -1.69
N PHE A 6 0.65 -7.28 -2.09
CA PHE A 6 1.23 -6.28 -3.01
C PHE A 6 1.63 -6.82 -4.39
N GLY A 7 1.51 -8.13 -4.62
CA GLY A 7 1.88 -8.75 -5.90
C GLY A 7 3.36 -9.12 -6.04
N SER A 8 4.23 -8.70 -5.10
CA SER A 8 5.64 -9.07 -5.04
C SER A 8 6.12 -9.28 -3.59
N PRO A 9 7.16 -10.10 -3.36
CA PRO A 9 7.86 -10.15 -2.07
C PRO A 9 8.54 -8.82 -1.77
N CYS A 10 8.44 -8.34 -0.53
CA CYS A 10 9.06 -7.11 -0.09
C CYS A 10 9.33 -7.19 1.42
N SER A 11 10.59 -7.29 1.86
CA SER A 11 10.90 -7.25 3.29
C SER A 11 10.71 -5.83 3.83
N THR A 12 9.94 -5.69 4.91
CA THR A 12 9.74 -4.39 5.59
C THR A 12 10.07 -4.51 7.07
N HIS A 13 10.82 -3.53 7.59
CA HIS A 13 11.18 -3.43 9.00
C HIS A 13 10.82 -2.03 9.50
N ILE A 14 10.22 -1.96 10.70
CA ILE A 14 9.98 -0.70 11.40
C ILE A 14 11.25 -0.32 12.14
N LEU A 15 11.73 0.90 11.90
CA LEU A 15 12.89 1.47 12.58
C LEU A 15 12.44 2.27 13.82
N HIS A 16 13.41 2.65 14.66
CA HIS A 16 13.12 3.52 15.80
C HIS A 16 12.59 4.89 15.34
N GLU A 17 13.13 5.42 14.24
CA GLU A 17 12.69 6.70 13.67
C GLU A 17 11.22 6.67 13.24
N ASP A 18 10.77 5.55 12.65
CA ASP A 18 9.37 5.36 12.24
C ASP A 18 8.42 5.48 13.44
N ILE A 19 8.81 4.96 14.61
CA ILE A 19 8.00 5.05 15.85
C ILE A 19 7.98 6.47 16.40
N LEU A 20 9.11 7.17 16.37
CA LEU A 20 9.18 8.56 16.80
C LEU A 20 8.27 9.46 15.94
N GLN A 21 8.26 9.25 14.61
CA GLN A 21 7.41 10.03 13.70
C GLN A 21 5.92 9.96 14.08
N PHE A 22 5.45 8.78 14.49
CA PHE A 22 4.08 8.63 15.01
C PHE A 22 3.85 9.42 16.30
N GLY A 23 4.78 9.37 17.25
CA GLY A 23 4.66 10.07 18.52
C GLY A 23 4.70 11.59 18.39
N GLU A 24 5.47 12.09 17.41
CA GLU A 24 5.66 13.51 17.14
C GLU A 24 4.60 14.09 16.20
N THR A 25 3.65 13.27 15.72
CA THR A 25 2.64 13.67 14.72
C THR A 25 3.25 14.27 13.44
N SER A 26 4.43 13.81 13.06
CA SER A 26 5.15 14.24 11.86
C SER A 26 4.81 13.37 10.64
N GLU A 27 5.38 13.70 9.48
CA GLU A 27 5.25 12.87 8.28
C GLU A 27 5.79 11.46 8.55
N ILE A 28 4.97 10.45 8.27
CA ILE A 28 5.33 9.05 8.46
C ILE A 28 5.96 8.47 7.19
N SER A 29 6.92 7.58 7.40
CA SER A 29 7.48 6.74 6.33
C SER A 29 6.41 5.91 5.61
N GLY A 30 6.59 5.73 4.30
CA GLY A 30 5.76 4.79 3.51
C GLY A 30 5.83 3.35 4.03
N ILE A 31 6.91 2.97 4.72
CA ILE A 31 7.05 1.65 5.36
C ILE A 31 5.98 1.46 6.42
N CYS A 32 5.67 2.50 7.20
CA CYS A 32 4.64 2.44 8.23
C CYS A 32 3.26 2.12 7.63
N ILE A 33 2.94 2.74 6.49
CA ILE A 33 1.72 2.46 5.74
C ILE A 33 1.71 1.02 5.24
N VAL A 34 2.81 0.54 4.65
CA VAL A 34 2.92 -0.83 4.15
C VAL A 34 2.74 -1.86 5.28
N VAL A 35 3.34 -1.63 6.44
CA VAL A 35 3.20 -2.51 7.62
C VAL A 35 1.76 -2.50 8.15
N TYR A 36 1.11 -1.34 8.22
CA TYR A 36 -0.30 -1.26 8.59
C TYR A 36 -1.20 -2.02 7.61
N MET A 37 -0.97 -1.88 6.30
CA MET A 37 -1.72 -2.62 5.28
C MET A 37 -1.57 -4.14 5.42
N ARG A 38 -0.38 -4.63 5.80
CA ARG A 38 -0.16 -6.06 6.12
C ARG A 38 -0.97 -6.50 7.32
N TYR A 39 -0.93 -5.71 8.40
CA TYR A 39 -1.74 -6.00 9.59
C TYR A 39 -3.24 -6.05 9.23
N LEU A 40 -3.73 -5.06 8.48
CA LEU A 40 -5.11 -5.01 8.03
C LEU A 40 -5.47 -6.21 7.16
N HIS A 41 -4.59 -6.66 6.26
CA HIS A 41 -4.80 -7.87 5.47
C HIS A 41 -5.02 -9.11 6.36
N GLU A 42 -4.21 -9.31 7.41
CA GLU A 42 -4.40 -10.44 8.33
C GLU A 42 -5.70 -10.33 9.15
N VAL A 43 -6.11 -9.12 9.53
CA VAL A 43 -7.43 -8.88 10.15
C VAL A 43 -8.57 -9.25 9.19
N LEU A 44 -8.47 -8.88 7.92
CA LEU A 44 -9.47 -9.22 6.91
C LEU A 44 -9.50 -10.71 6.61
N LYS A 45 -8.34 -11.38 6.64
CA LYS A 45 -8.22 -12.83 6.51
C LYS A 45 -8.95 -13.57 7.63
N THR A 46 -8.70 -13.18 8.88
CA THR A 46 -9.38 -13.76 10.03
C THR A 46 -10.88 -13.48 10.03
N SER A 47 -11.31 -12.38 9.40
CA SER A 47 -12.73 -12.01 9.25
C SER A 47 -13.41 -12.58 7.99
N ASN A 48 -12.71 -13.36 7.17
CA ASN A 48 -13.21 -13.89 5.89
C ASN A 48 -13.64 -12.78 4.88
N MET A 49 -12.95 -11.64 4.89
CA MET A 49 -13.24 -10.45 4.07
C MET A 49 -12.16 -10.14 3.02
N LEU A 50 -11.22 -11.05 2.75
CA LEU A 50 -10.11 -10.82 1.82
C LEU A 50 -10.53 -10.49 0.38
N SER A 51 -11.69 -10.98 -0.05
CA SER A 51 -12.20 -10.69 -1.38
C SER A 51 -12.69 -9.24 -1.52
N MET A 52 -13.06 -8.59 -0.42
CA MET A 52 -13.68 -7.27 -0.41
C MET A 52 -12.68 -6.12 -0.56
N ILE A 53 -11.45 -6.28 -0.06
CA ILE A 53 -10.44 -5.20 -0.07
C ILE A 53 -9.26 -5.57 -0.96
N GLY A 54 -8.89 -4.65 -1.86
CA GLY A 54 -7.69 -4.70 -2.67
C GLY A 54 -6.66 -3.67 -2.20
N PHE A 55 -5.39 -4.07 -2.20
CA PHE A 55 -4.28 -3.20 -1.83
C PHE A 55 -3.44 -2.86 -3.06
N VAL A 56 -2.93 -1.62 -3.10
CA VAL A 56 -1.93 -1.14 -4.06
C VAL A 56 -0.70 -0.69 -3.28
N ASP A 57 0.48 -1.19 -3.68
CA ASP A 57 1.74 -0.81 -3.05
C ASP A 57 2.01 0.71 -3.25
N PRO A 58 2.18 1.50 -2.18
CA PRO A 58 2.52 2.92 -2.33
C PRO A 58 3.83 3.15 -3.12
N ALA A 59 4.78 2.20 -3.10
CA ALA A 59 6.07 2.31 -3.79
C ALA A 59 5.96 2.27 -5.32
N VAL A 60 4.78 1.97 -5.89
CA VAL A 60 4.58 1.92 -7.35
C VAL A 60 3.66 3.03 -7.88
N ILE A 61 3.08 3.85 -7.00
CA ILE A 61 2.12 4.90 -7.39
C ILE A 61 2.41 6.28 -6.80
N GLY A 62 3.48 6.47 -6.03
CA GLY A 62 3.88 7.78 -5.49
C GLY A 62 4.23 8.83 -6.55
N ALA A 63 4.28 10.10 -6.15
CA ALA A 63 4.68 11.21 -7.03
C ALA A 63 6.15 11.12 -7.43
N LEU A 64 7.03 10.79 -6.49
CA LEU A 64 8.47 10.69 -6.66
C LEU A 64 8.90 9.23 -6.80
N GLY A 65 9.79 8.94 -7.75
CA GLY A 65 10.40 7.62 -7.91
C GLY A 65 9.53 6.53 -8.56
N CYS A 66 8.24 6.77 -8.80
CA CYS A 66 7.30 5.77 -9.34
C CYS A 66 6.93 5.96 -10.82
N GLY A 67 7.87 6.49 -11.62
CA GLY A 67 7.65 6.71 -13.06
C GLY A 67 6.71 7.86 -13.39
N ASP A 68 6.31 7.97 -14.66
CA ASP A 68 5.39 9.02 -15.15
C ASP A 68 3.90 8.67 -14.92
N ILE A 69 3.02 9.62 -15.23
CA ILE A 69 1.57 9.44 -15.07
C ILE A 69 1.03 8.25 -15.87
N SER A 70 1.59 7.96 -17.04
CA SER A 70 1.16 6.86 -17.90
C SER A 70 1.57 5.51 -17.33
N GLN A 71 2.79 5.42 -16.79
CA GLN A 71 3.29 4.23 -16.10
C GLN A 71 2.44 3.90 -14.87
N ARG A 72 2.20 4.88 -13.99
CA ARG A 72 1.34 4.68 -12.81
C ARG A 72 -0.10 4.31 -13.18
N SER A 73 -0.66 4.97 -14.21
CA SER A 73 -2.01 4.66 -14.70
C SER A 73 -2.15 3.22 -15.20
N ARG A 74 -1.13 2.69 -15.89
CA ARG A 74 -1.13 1.29 -16.36
C ARG A 74 -1.10 0.29 -15.20
N VAL A 75 -0.32 0.58 -14.15
CA VAL A 75 -0.26 -0.27 -12.95
C VAL A 75 -1.63 -0.33 -12.27
N LEU A 76 -2.27 0.83 -12.08
CA LEU A 76 -3.62 0.89 -11.51
C LEU A 76 -4.65 0.18 -12.40
N ALA A 77 -4.64 0.45 -13.72
CA ALA A 77 -5.56 -0.18 -14.66
C ALA A 77 -5.45 -1.72 -14.63
N THR A 78 -4.22 -2.25 -14.64
CA THR A 78 -3.97 -3.70 -14.56
C THR A 78 -4.47 -4.30 -13.26
N ARG A 79 -4.29 -3.58 -12.15
CA ARG A 79 -4.75 -4.02 -10.84
C ARG A 79 -6.27 -4.02 -10.72
N PHE A 80 -6.95 -3.06 -11.33
CA PHE A 80 -8.42 -2.98 -11.34
C PHE A 80 -9.05 -3.98 -12.30
N SER A 81 -8.47 -4.18 -13.49
CA SER A 81 -9.04 -5.08 -14.51
C SER A 81 -9.06 -6.54 -14.08
N SER A 82 -8.22 -6.93 -13.13
CA SER A 82 -8.12 -8.30 -12.60
C SER A 82 -8.98 -8.52 -11.34
N ALA A 83 -9.68 -7.50 -10.86
CA ALA A 83 -10.42 -7.56 -9.60
C ALA A 83 -11.92 -7.78 -9.78
N HIS A 84 -12.55 -8.29 -8.73
CA HIS A 84 -14.01 -8.41 -8.65
C HIS A 84 -14.65 -7.01 -8.64
N PRO A 85 -15.80 -6.78 -9.33
CA PRO A 85 -16.44 -5.47 -9.40
C PRO A 85 -16.75 -4.82 -8.05
N ASP A 86 -17.09 -5.62 -7.04
CA ASP A 86 -17.45 -5.13 -5.69
C ASP A 86 -16.23 -4.89 -4.77
N LYS A 87 -15.01 -5.01 -5.31
CA LYS A 87 -13.77 -4.87 -4.53
C LYS A 87 -13.45 -3.39 -4.28
N ILE A 88 -13.28 -3.02 -3.02
CA ILE A 88 -12.85 -1.68 -2.60
C ILE A 88 -11.32 -1.64 -2.56
N PHE A 89 -10.70 -0.61 -3.11
CA PHE A 89 -9.24 -0.47 -3.13
C PHE A 89 -8.73 0.57 -2.13
N LEU A 90 -7.72 0.20 -1.36
CA LEU A 90 -6.90 1.11 -0.57
C LEU A 90 -5.63 1.46 -1.37
N ILE A 91 -5.45 2.74 -1.68
CA ILE A 91 -4.40 3.26 -2.56
C ILE A 91 -3.71 4.45 -1.88
N PRO A 92 -2.68 4.22 -1.07
CA PRO A 92 -2.00 5.30 -0.36
C PRO A 92 -1.09 6.07 -1.32
N TYR A 93 -1.46 7.30 -1.68
CA TYR A 93 -0.67 8.15 -2.56
C TYR A 93 0.18 9.14 -1.76
N ASN A 94 1.50 9.09 -1.96
CA ASN A 94 2.41 10.13 -1.48
C ASN A 94 2.61 11.17 -2.58
N SER A 95 2.15 12.41 -2.34
CA SER A 95 2.30 13.53 -3.27
C SER A 95 3.72 14.10 -3.33
N GLY A 96 4.59 13.71 -2.40
CA GLY A 96 5.79 14.46 -2.06
C GLY A 96 5.43 15.71 -1.24
N SER A 97 6.33 16.11 -0.35
CA SER A 97 6.30 17.42 0.28
C SER A 97 6.61 18.46 -0.80
N VAL A 98 5.77 19.50 -0.90
CA VAL A 98 5.97 20.65 -1.81
C VAL A 98 6.94 21.64 -1.19
#